data_AF-A0A7X9C797-F1
#
_entry.id   AF-A0A7X9C797-F1
#
_cell.length_a   1.000
_cell.length_b   1.000
_cell.length_c   1.000
_cell.angle_alpha   90.00
_cell.angle_beta   90.00
_cell.angle_gamma   90.00
#
_symmetry.space_group_name_H-M   'P 1'
#
loop_
_entity.id
_entity.type
_entity.pdbx_description
1 polymer ?
#
loop_
_entity_poly.entity_id
_entity_poly.type
_entity_poly.pdbx_seq_one_letter_code
_entity_poly.pdbx_strand_id
1 'polypeptide(L)' 'RAKLYAKRSQGEGYENLARLYEEGFHICPMHFATARNEGEDCLFCVGFLKRE' A
#
# COMPACT_ATOMS: atom_id res chain seq x y z
N ARG A 1 -4.45 29.01 -0.77
CA ARG A 1 -3.37 28.15 -1.29
C ARG A 1 -3.37 26.71 -0.73
N ALA A 2 -4.30 26.32 0.16
CA ALA A 2 -4.34 24.97 0.75
C ALA A 2 -5.01 23.88 -0.12
N LYS A 3 -5.88 24.25 -1.07
CA LYS A 3 -6.67 23.29 -1.86
C LYS A 3 -5.93 22.56 -2.99
N LEU A 4 -4.68 22.95 -3.30
CA LEU A 4 -3.88 22.35 -4.38
C LEU A 4 -3.10 21.10 -3.95
N TYR A 5 -2.78 20.95 -2.65
CA TYR A 5 -2.03 19.80 -2.13
C TYR A 5 -2.93 18.60 -1.77
N ALA A 6 -4.19 18.84 -1.41
CA ALA A 6 -5.09 17.77 -0.98
C ALA A 6 -5.56 16.85 -2.13
N LYS A 7 -5.55 17.33 -3.38
CA LYS A 7 -6.14 16.60 -4.51
C LYS A 7 -5.17 15.61 -5.20
N ARG A 8 -3.86 15.83 -5.07
CA ARG A 8 -2.83 14.96 -5.69
C ARG A 8 -2.31 13.86 -4.76
N SER A 9 -2.29 14.10 -3.46
CA SER A 9 -1.55 13.22 -2.54
C SER A 9 -2.23 11.91 -2.16
N GLN A 10 -3.57 11.83 -2.17
CA GLN A 10 -4.27 10.65 -1.64
C GLN A 10 -4.41 9.49 -2.63
N GLY A 11 -4.53 9.76 -3.93
CA GLY A 11 -4.60 8.73 -4.98
C GLY A 11 -3.23 8.16 -5.32
N GLU A 12 -2.26 9.05 -5.57
CA GLU A 12 -0.89 8.67 -5.95
C GLU A 12 -0.21 7.83 -4.85
N GLY A 13 -0.43 8.16 -3.57
CA GLY A 13 0.14 7.39 -2.45
C GLY A 13 -0.43 5.97 -2.34
N TYR A 14 -1.72 5.80 -2.61
CA TYR A 14 -2.38 4.50 -2.56
C TYR A 14 -1.96 3.58 -3.71
N GLU A 15 -1.84 4.12 -4.92
CA GLU A 15 -1.34 3.39 -6.09
C GLU A 15 0.09 2.90 -5.89
N ASN A 16 0.96 3.71 -5.27
CA ASN A 16 2.33 3.30 -4.96
C ASN A 16 2.37 2.11 -4.00
N LEU A 17 1.50 2.07 -2.99
CA LEU A 17 1.42 0.94 -2.06
C LEU A 17 0.84 -0.30 -2.73
N ALA A 18 -0.18 -0.16 -3.58
CA ALA A 18 -0.71 -1.28 -4.37
C ALA A 18 0.38 -1.91 -5.24
N ARG A 19 1.18 -1.08 -5.91
CA ARG A 19 2.30 -1.52 -6.74
C ARG A 19 3.37 -2.26 -5.93
N LEU A 20 3.76 -1.75 -4.76
CA LEU A 20 4.72 -2.44 -3.87
C LEU A 20 4.20 -3.82 -3.46
N TYR A 21 2.90 -3.94 -3.21
CA TYR A 21 2.27 -5.23 -2.88
C TYR A 21 2.36 -6.21 -4.06
N GLU A 22 2.06 -5.76 -5.27
CA GLU A 22 2.16 -6.55 -6.51
C GLU A 22 3.59 -6.98 -6.83
N GLU A 23 4.58 -6.12 -6.53
CA GLU A 23 6.01 -6.43 -6.67
C GLU A 23 6.50 -7.48 -5.63
N GLY A 24 5.66 -7.86 -4.67
CA GLY A 24 5.96 -8.87 -3.67
C GLY A 24 6.48 -8.31 -2.34
N PHE A 25 6.24 -7.03 -2.06
CA PHE A 25 6.61 -6.42 -0.78
C PHE A 25 5.41 -6.25 0.16
N HIS A 26 5.67 -6.25 1.46
CA HIS A 26 4.68 -5.90 2.46
C HIS A 26 4.49 -4.38 2.55
N ILE A 27 3.26 -3.94 2.73
CA ILE A 27 2.88 -2.53 2.94
C ILE A 27 2.31 -2.27 4.35
N CYS A 28 2.20 -3.30 5.17
CA CYS A 28 1.74 -3.16 6.55
C CYS A 28 2.84 -2.55 7.43
N PRO A 29 2.49 -1.80 8.48
CA PRO A 29 3.49 -1.15 9.34
C PRO A 29 4.52 -2.09 9.98
N MET A 30 4.17 -3.36 10.20
CA MET A 30 5.06 -4.33 10.84
C MET A 30 6.19 -4.83 9.94
N HIS A 31 5.97 -4.84 8.62
CA HIS A 31 6.87 -5.45 7.65
C HIS A 31 7.09 -4.53 6.44
N PHE A 32 6.96 -3.22 6.60
CA PHE A 32 6.96 -2.30 5.47
C PHE A 32 8.22 -2.45 4.58
N ALA A 33 7.99 -2.63 3.27
CA ALA A 33 9.00 -2.81 2.25
C ALA A 33 9.91 -4.06 2.42
N THR A 34 9.51 -5.05 3.21
CA THR A 34 10.17 -6.36 3.22
C THR A 34 9.53 -7.30 2.21
N ALA A 35 10.32 -8.24 1.68
CA ALA A 35 9.79 -9.25 0.76
C ALA A 35 8.74 -10.14 1.46
N ARG A 36 7.68 -10.47 0.74
CA ARG A 36 6.69 -11.47 1.13
C ARG A 36 7.25 -12.87 0.90
N ASN A 37 6.83 -13.83 1.73
CA ASN A 37 7.09 -15.24 1.45
C ASN A 37 6.33 -15.64 0.17
N GLU A 38 6.98 -16.41 -0.69
CA GLU A 38 6.38 -16.86 -1.95
C GLU A 38 5.08 -17.62 -1.68
N GLY A 39 3.96 -17.07 -2.18
CA GLY A 39 2.63 -17.68 -2.08
C GLY A 39 1.81 -17.34 -0.83
N GLU A 40 2.29 -16.46 0.06
CA GLU A 40 1.54 -16.01 1.23
C GLU A 40 0.99 -14.58 1.06
N ASP A 41 -0.33 -14.43 1.18
CA ASP A 41 -0.98 -13.13 1.23
C ASP A 41 -1.05 -12.61 2.67
N CYS A 42 -0.62 -11.37 2.87
CA CYS A 42 -0.69 -10.72 4.18
C CYS A 42 -2.07 -10.10 4.39
N LEU A 43 -2.87 -10.65 5.32
CA LEU A 43 -4.23 -10.18 5.63
C LEU A 43 -4.28 -8.67 5.94
N PHE A 44 -3.25 -8.13 6.60
CA PHE A 44 -3.14 -6.69 6.88
C PHE A 44 -2.93 -5.85 5.61
N CYS A 45 -2.09 -6.32 4.68
CA CYS A 45 -1.86 -5.63 3.41
C CYS A 45 -3.13 -5.64 2.54
N VAL A 46 -3.80 -6.79 2.48
CA VAL A 46 -5.05 -6.95 1.72
C VAL A 46 -6.17 -6.10 2.34
N GLY A 47 -6.32 -6.10 3.66
CA GLY A 47 -7.31 -5.26 4.35
C GLY A 47 -7.08 -3.77 4.10
N PHE A 48 -5.82 -3.33 4.10
CA PHE A 48 -5.48 -1.95 3.75
C PHE A 48 -5.85 -1.60 2.30
N LEU A 49 -5.62 -2.51 1.34
CA LEU A 49 -5.91 -2.31 -0.08
C LEU A 49 -7.36 -2.56 -0.50
N LYS A 50 -8.17 -3.22 0.33
CA LYS A 50 -9.58 -3.49 0.01
C LYS A 50 -10.56 -2.51 0.63
N ARG A 51 -10.12 -1.63 1.55
CA ARG A 51 -10.96 -0.63 2.24
C ARG A 51 -12.35 -1.19 2.56
N GLU A 52 -12.39 -2.15 3.47
CA GLU A 52 -13.62 -2.50 4.20
C GLU A 52 -13.80 -1.58 5.41
#